data_AF-A0AAP4R2A4-F1
#
_entry.id   AF-A0AAP4R2A4-F1
#
_cell.length_a   1.000
_cell.length_b   1.000
_cell.length_c   1.000
_cell.angle_alpha   90.00
_cell.angle_beta   90.00
_cell.angle_gamma   90.00
#
_symmetry.space_group_name_H-M   'P 1'
#
loop_
_entity.id
_entity.type
_entity.pdbx_description
1 polymer ?
#
loop_
_entity_poly.entity_id
_entity_poly.type
_entity_poly.pdbx_seq_one_letter_code
_entity_poly.pdbx_strand_id
1 'polypeptide(L)' 'MDESQYPNNFRTLTNEQVCDLAAAVREDFGGNLPRADFAESLLLLLEDVPGFEMGGGADEGFIELAWTTYSGRPPNS' A
#
# COMPACT_ATOMS: atom_id res chain seq x y z
N MET A 1 -26.27 20.50 -12.09
CA MET A 1 -24.88 20.82 -11.72
C MET A 1 -24.81 20.46 -10.26
N ASP A 2 -24.52 19.20 -10.00
CA ASP A 2 -24.28 18.75 -8.65
C ASP A 2 -22.77 18.84 -8.46
N GLU A 3 -22.44 19.78 -7.60
CA GLU A 3 -21.14 20.06 -7.07
C GLU A 3 -20.55 18.74 -6.60
N SER A 4 -19.61 18.21 -7.40
CA SER A 4 -18.77 17.08 -7.04
C SER A 4 -17.92 17.52 -5.84
N GLN A 5 -18.56 17.56 -4.68
CA GLN A 5 -17.91 17.39 -3.40
C GLN A 5 -17.37 15.97 -3.46
N TYR A 6 -16.17 15.83 -4.04
CA TYR A 6 -15.28 14.77 -3.63
C TYR A 6 -15.06 15.05 -2.14
N PRO A 7 -15.71 14.32 -1.20
CA PRO A 7 -15.18 14.32 0.14
C PRO A 7 -13.71 13.97 -0.01
N ASN A 8 -12.87 14.63 0.77
CA ASN A 8 -11.46 14.36 0.93
C ASN A 8 -11.26 12.90 1.39
N ASN A 9 -11.56 11.96 0.49
CA ASN A 9 -11.50 10.52 0.59
C ASN A 9 -10.09 10.09 0.22
N PHE A 10 -9.08 10.75 0.80
CA PHE A 10 -7.91 9.98 1.18
C PHE A 10 -8.40 9.03 2.27
N ARG A 11 -9.06 7.96 1.81
CA ARG A 11 -9.45 6.83 2.64
C ARG A 11 -8.12 6.29 3.11
N THR A 12 -7.69 6.65 4.30
CA THR A 12 -6.48 6.06 4.88
C THR A 12 -6.70 4.55 4.82
N LEU A 13 -5.86 3.83 4.06
CA LEU A 13 -5.99 2.37 3.95
C LEU A 13 -6.03 1.82 5.36
N THR A 14 -7.04 1.01 5.65
CA THR A 14 -7.08 0.35 6.95
C THR A 14 -5.91 -0.62 7.05
N ASN A 15 -5.44 -0.90 8.28
CA ASN A 15 -4.35 -1.86 8.50
C ASN A 15 -4.60 -3.20 7.79
N GLU A 16 -5.86 -3.64 7.71
CA GLU A 16 -6.26 -4.86 6.98
C GLU A 16 -5.98 -4.75 5.48
N GLN A 17 -6.33 -3.63 4.85
CA GLN A 17 -6.04 -3.42 3.42
C GLN A 17 -4.54 -3.35 3.17
N VAL A 18 -3.77 -2.75 4.08
CA VAL A 18 -2.30 -2.73 3.98
C VAL A 18 -1.74 -4.15 4.02
N CYS A 19 -2.25 -5.00 4.92
CA CYS A 19 -1.88 -6.41 4.98
C CYS A 19 -2.26 -7.17 3.72
N ASP A 20 -3.46 -6.91 3.19
CA ASP A 20 -3.95 -7.54 1.95
C ASP A 20 -3.09 -7.15 0.74
N LEU A 21 -2.73 -5.87 0.60
CA LEU A 21 -1.77 -5.42 -0.42
C LEU A 21 -0.39 -6.06 -0.25
N ALA A 22 0.13 -6.13 0.98
CA ALA A 22 1.42 -6.79 1.24
C ALA A 22 1.38 -8.28 0.88
N ALA A 23 0.25 -8.96 1.12
CA ALA A 23 0.02 -10.33 0.70
C ALA A 23 -0.05 -10.45 -0.82
N ALA A 24 -0.79 -9.57 -1.49
CA ALA A 24 -0.88 -9.53 -2.95
C ALA A 24 0.49 -9.31 -3.60
N VAL A 25 1.32 -8.38 -3.09
CA VAL A 25 2.70 -8.19 -3.56
C VAL A 25 3.50 -9.48 -3.40
N ARG A 26 3.35 -10.17 -2.27
CA ARG A 26 4.05 -11.42 -2.00
C ARG A 26 3.61 -12.57 -2.90
N GLU A 27 2.34 -12.60 -3.28
CA GLU A 27 1.77 -13.60 -4.19
C GLU A 27 2.15 -13.35 -5.65
N ASP A 28 2.17 -12.09 -6.10
CA ASP A 28 2.45 -11.71 -7.48
C ASP A 28 3.96 -11.60 -7.79
N PHE A 29 4.72 -10.96 -6.89
CA PHE A 29 6.15 -10.66 -7.07
C PHE A 29 7.08 -11.56 -6.23
N GLY A 30 6.52 -12.35 -5.30
CA GLY A 30 7.28 -13.26 -4.44
C GLY A 30 7.70 -12.64 -3.11
N GLY A 31 8.09 -13.48 -2.14
CA GLY A 31 8.38 -13.07 -0.75
C GLY A 31 9.83 -12.74 -0.40
N ASN A 32 10.68 -12.47 -1.40
CA ASN A 32 12.10 -12.16 -1.19
C ASN A 32 12.56 -10.87 -1.91
N LEU A 33 11.62 -10.00 -2.26
CA LEU A 33 11.92 -8.67 -2.79
C LEU A 33 12.67 -7.82 -1.76
N PRO A 34 13.67 -7.04 -2.18
CA PRO A 34 14.24 -5.98 -1.36
C PRO A 34 13.22 -4.85 -1.14
N ARG A 35 13.43 -4.06 -0.08
CA ARG A 35 12.50 -2.97 0.31
C ARG A 35 12.18 -1.98 -0.82
N ALA A 36 13.17 -1.68 -1.67
CA ALA A 36 12.98 -0.78 -2.80
C ALA A 36 12.01 -1.35 -3.84
N ASP A 37 12.24 -2.60 -4.29
CA ASP A 37 11.37 -3.27 -5.25
C ASP A 37 9.98 -3.54 -4.67
N PHE A 38 9.88 -3.82 -3.36
CA PHE A 38 8.60 -3.92 -2.67
C PHE A 38 7.80 -2.61 -2.73
N ALA A 39 8.45 -1.47 -2.45
CA ALA A 39 7.78 -0.17 -2.48
C ALA A 39 7.29 0.16 -3.90
N GLU A 40 8.09 -0.10 -4.93
CA GLU A 40 7.69 0.09 -6.33
C GLU A 40 6.50 -0.81 -6.70
N SER A 41 6.56 -2.10 -6.33
CA SER A 41 5.48 -3.06 -6.60
C SER A 41 4.17 -2.68 -5.88
N LEU A 42 4.28 -2.20 -4.64
CA LEU A 42 3.15 -1.73 -3.85
C LEU A 42 2.51 -0.47 -4.46
N LEU A 43 3.33 0.47 -4.95
CA LEU A 43 2.84 1.66 -5.65
C LEU A 43 2.15 1.30 -6.96
N LEU A 44 2.68 0.33 -7.71
CA LEU A 44 2.08 -0.15 -8.95
C LEU A 44 0.68 -0.72 -8.70
N LEU A 45 0.50 -1.51 -7.63
CA LEU A 45 -0.81 -2.03 -7.25
C LEU A 45 -1.78 -0.91 -6.84
N LEU A 46 -1.29 0.12 -6.14
CA LEU A 46 -2.14 1.26 -5.73
C LEU A 46 -2.61 2.11 -6.92
N GLU A 47 -1.81 2.19 -7.98
CA GLU A 47 -2.19 2.89 -9.22
C GLU A 47 -3.39 2.21 -9.91
N ASP A 48 -3.48 0.87 -9.84
CA ASP A 48 -4.59 0.11 -10.42
C ASP A 48 -5.86 0.17 -9.55
N VAL A 49 -5.74 0.55 -8.26
CA VAL A 49 -6.88 0.62 -7.35
C VAL A 49 -7.61 1.98 -7.49
N PRO A 50 -8.85 2.01 -8.02
CA PRO A 50 -9.59 3.24 -8.19
C PRO A 50 -9.89 3.90 -6.84
N GLY A 51 -9.53 5.18 -6.70
CA GLY A 51 -9.67 5.95 -5.45
C GLY A 51 -8.45 5.89 -4.52
N PHE A 52 -7.39 5.20 -4.94
CA PHE A 52 -6.07 5.17 -4.29
C PHE A 52 -4.96 5.73 -5.17
N GLU A 53 -5.32 6.42 -6.25
CA GLU A 53 -4.42 7.22 -7.09
C GLU A 53 -3.71 8.27 -6.23
N MET A 54 -2.62 7.84 -5.60
CA MET A 54 -1.85 8.64 -4.67
C MET A 54 -0.96 9.54 -5.53
N GLY A 55 -1.53 10.66 -5.99
CA GLY A 55 -0.90 11.64 -6.89
C GLY A 55 0.38 12.33 -6.37
N GLY A 56 1.07 11.73 -5.40
CA GLY A 56 2.33 12.20 -4.82
C GLY A 56 3.16 11.12 -4.11
N GLY A 57 2.89 9.83 -4.35
CA GLY A 57 3.58 8.73 -3.69
C GLY A 57 2.92 8.28 -2.38
N ALA A 58 2.99 6.98 -2.09
CA ALA A 58 2.48 6.44 -0.84
C ALA A 58 3.23 7.01 0.36
N ASP A 59 2.50 7.29 1.43
CA ASP A 59 3.07 7.81 2.68
C ASP A 59 4.14 6.84 3.19
N GLU A 60 5.30 7.34 3.62
CA GLU A 60 6.41 6.46 4.05
C GLU A 60 5.99 5.57 5.23
N GLY A 61 5.07 6.05 6.08
CA GLY A 61 4.49 5.24 7.16
C GLY A 61 3.63 4.08 6.65
N PHE A 62 2.94 4.25 5.51
CA PHE A 62 2.20 3.17 4.86
C PHE A 62 3.14 2.11 4.28
N ILE A 63 4.21 2.54 3.59
CA ILE A 63 5.22 1.63 3.04
C ILE A 63 5.89 0.83 4.15
N GLU A 64 6.22 1.47 5.29
CA GLU A 64 6.83 0.80 6.44
C GLU A 64 5.90 -0.24 7.07
N LEU A 65 4.62 0.09 7.23
CA LEU A 65 3.61 -0.84 7.75
C LEU A 65 3.46 -2.06 6.84
N ALA A 66 3.31 -1.83 5.53
CA ALA A 66 3.19 -2.89 4.53
C ALA A 66 4.45 -3.77 4.49
N TRP A 67 5.63 -3.15 4.56
CA TRP A 67 6.92 -3.85 4.59
C TRP A 67 7.07 -4.74 5.84
N THR A 68 6.63 -4.26 7.00
CA THR A 68 6.67 -5.02 8.25
C THR A 68 5.81 -6.30 8.12
N THR A 69 4.62 -6.18 7.54
CA THR A 69 3.76 -7.34 7.26
C THR A 69 4.40 -8.27 6.23
N TYR A 70 4.90 -7.73 5.13
CA TYR A 70 5.50 -8.50 4.03
C TYR A 70 6.74 -9.29 4.46
N SER A 71 7.64 -8.65 5.23
CA SER A 71 8.89 -9.26 5.71
C SER A 71 8.66 -10.32 6.81
N GLY A 72 7.42 -10.47 7.31
CA GLY A 72 7.08 -11.40 8.38
C GLY A 72 7.82 -11.11 9.68
N ARG A 73 8.41 -9.92 9.82
CA ARG A 73 9.09 -9.52 11.05
C ARG A 73 8.02 -9.07 12.04
N PRO A 74 7.86 -9.76 13.18
CA PRO A 74 7.02 -9.19 14.24
C PRO A 74 7.60 -7.83 14.64
N PRO A 75 6.76 -6.80 14.84
CA PRO A 75 7.20 -5.54 15.42
C PRO A 75 7.68 -5.84 16.84
N ASN A 76 9.00 -5.86 17.01
CA ASN A 76 9.76 -6.27 18.19
C ASN A 76 9.90 -7.79 18.39
N SER A 77 11.16 -8.24 18.38
CA SER A 77 11.63 -9.32 19.24
C SER A 77 12.70 -8.78 20.17
#